data_AF-A0A847V6L7-F1
#
_entry.id   AF-A0A847V6L7-F1
#
_cell.length_a   1.000
_cell.length_b   1.000
_cell.length_c   1.000
_cell.angle_alpha   90.00
_cell.angle_beta   90.00
_cell.angle_gamma   90.00
#
_symmetry.space_group_name_H-M   'P 1'
#
loop_
_entity.id
_entity.type
_entity.pdbx_description
1 polymer ?
#
loop_
_entity_poly.entity_id
_entity_poly.type
_entity_poly.pdbx_seq_one_letter_code
_entity_poly.pdbx_strand_id
1 'polypeptide(L)'
;MAYTAPTRKEFRSRKGKIPDKTADEFKKIDDELAAVQAGALLVDEAKIIVGDATGTGVGVAMSGDATIAATGAVTIAAEAVTLAKMADLAQGSLIVGATAGNRPTALDAKTAGQILVGDGTDLASVPVSGDATLAATGALTVADNAITNAKIAPAFLQRAKVALTPGVADEWAFSFQNPEATKIIVFKGMIRITAGGGTPLAVMNVGTGDEATSANNNLWNELDITTPGIFQTTCDKVFVLDEKGGTTDFINGQIKTQNAEALAGDAYFWYTAI
;
A
#
# COMPACT_ATOMS: atom_id res chain seq x y z
N MET A 1 -45.49 -51.04 34.67
CA MET A 1 -45.44 -52.42 35.21
C MET A 1 -46.20 -53.30 34.24
N ALA A 2 -45.83 -54.56 34.07
CA ALA A 2 -46.47 -55.45 33.09
C ALA A 2 -47.71 -56.13 33.69
N TYR A 3 -48.78 -56.21 32.90
CA TYR A 3 -50.09 -56.66 33.32
C TYR A 3 -49.97 -58.10 33.75
N THR A 4 -50.47 -58.39 34.96
CA THR A 4 -50.50 -59.75 35.49
C THR A 4 -51.96 -60.16 35.68
N ALA A 5 -52.38 -61.15 34.92
CA ALA A 5 -53.75 -61.64 34.95
C ALA A 5 -54.10 -62.23 36.33
N PRO A 6 -55.27 -61.90 36.90
CA PRO A 6 -55.69 -62.43 38.19
C PRO A 6 -56.03 -63.92 38.10
N THR A 7 -55.79 -64.66 39.17
CA THR A 7 -56.21 -66.06 39.25
C THR A 7 -57.74 -66.16 39.24
N ARG A 8 -58.28 -67.33 38.85
CA ARG A 8 -59.72 -67.57 38.79
C ARG A 8 -60.45 -67.26 40.11
N LYS A 9 -59.79 -67.50 41.24
CA LYS A 9 -60.35 -67.23 42.58
C LYS A 9 -60.42 -65.74 42.86
N GLU A 10 -59.35 -65.01 42.58
CA GLU A 10 -59.25 -63.55 42.76
C GLU A 10 -60.22 -62.79 41.86
N PHE A 11 -60.39 -63.24 40.62
CA PHE A 11 -61.36 -62.65 39.71
C PHE A 11 -62.79 -62.81 40.22
N ARG A 12 -63.15 -64.01 40.71
CA ARG A 12 -64.51 -64.29 41.21
C ARG A 12 -64.82 -63.58 42.52
N SER A 13 -63.83 -63.37 43.40
CA SER A 13 -64.02 -62.75 44.72
C SER A 13 -64.20 -61.23 44.68
N ARG A 14 -63.96 -60.57 43.54
CA ARG A 14 -64.21 -59.13 43.39
C ARG A 14 -65.70 -58.80 43.42
N LYS A 15 -66.05 -57.57 43.79
CA LYS A 15 -67.43 -57.10 43.88
C LYS A 15 -67.98 -56.75 42.48
N GLY A 16 -69.25 -57.02 42.21
CA GLY A 16 -69.89 -56.74 40.90
C GLY A 16 -70.41 -57.99 40.16
N LYS A 17 -71.06 -57.81 39.02
CA LYS A 17 -71.47 -58.93 38.14
C LYS A 17 -70.29 -59.36 37.28
N ILE A 18 -70.33 -60.60 36.75
CA ILE A 18 -69.23 -61.15 35.93
C ILE A 18 -68.86 -60.24 34.74
N PRO A 19 -69.82 -59.64 33.99
CA PRO A 19 -69.49 -58.72 32.91
C PRO A 19 -68.69 -57.51 33.39
N ASP A 20 -69.10 -56.88 34.48
CA ASP A 20 -68.42 -55.71 35.06
C ASP A 20 -66.99 -56.05 35.48
N LYS A 21 -66.79 -57.20 36.13
CA LYS A 21 -65.45 -57.67 36.54
C LYS A 21 -64.52 -57.91 35.35
N THR A 22 -65.08 -58.38 34.23
CA THR A 22 -64.31 -58.68 33.02
C THR A 22 -63.93 -57.39 32.30
N ALA A 23 -64.86 -56.44 32.23
CA ALA A 23 -64.63 -55.11 31.67
C ALA A 23 -63.55 -54.35 32.46
N ASP A 24 -63.56 -54.45 33.79
CA ASP A 24 -62.52 -53.84 34.64
C ASP A 24 -61.12 -54.42 34.39
N GLU A 25 -61.01 -55.70 34.02
CA GLU A 25 -59.71 -56.32 33.69
C GLU A 25 -59.22 -55.96 32.30
N PHE A 26 -60.12 -55.95 31.31
CA PHE A 26 -59.77 -55.45 29.97
C PHE A 26 -59.34 -53.99 30.02
N LYS A 27 -60.00 -53.17 30.84
CA LYS A 27 -59.60 -51.78 31.03
C LYS A 27 -58.17 -51.64 31.56
N LYS A 28 -57.73 -52.51 32.48
CA LYS A 28 -56.34 -52.46 33.00
C LYS A 28 -55.31 -52.87 31.95
N ILE A 29 -55.64 -53.88 31.14
CA ILE A 29 -54.79 -54.28 30.01
C ILE A 29 -54.69 -53.15 28.99
N ASP A 30 -55.81 -52.51 28.66
CA ASP A 30 -55.85 -51.39 27.72
C ASP A 30 -55.08 -50.16 28.26
N ASP A 31 -55.23 -49.85 29.56
CA ASP A 31 -54.51 -48.76 30.21
C ASP A 31 -52.97 -49.00 30.19
N GLU A 32 -52.52 -50.26 30.34
CA GLU A 32 -51.11 -50.61 30.22
C GLU A 32 -50.60 -50.66 28.77
N LEU A 33 -51.41 -51.15 27.83
CA LEU A 33 -51.06 -51.20 26.41
C LEU A 33 -50.98 -49.78 25.80
N ALA A 34 -51.86 -48.87 26.25
CA ALA A 34 -51.78 -47.45 25.90
C ALA A 34 -50.49 -46.80 26.40
N ALA A 35 -50.00 -47.20 27.59
CA ALA A 35 -48.71 -46.76 28.10
C ALA A 35 -47.51 -47.32 27.31
N VAL A 36 -47.65 -48.49 26.66
CA VAL A 36 -46.64 -49.07 25.76
C VAL A 36 -46.68 -48.44 24.36
N GLN A 37 -47.86 -48.12 23.82
CA GLN A 37 -48.00 -47.40 22.54
C GLN A 37 -47.51 -45.95 22.60
N ALA A 38 -47.58 -45.30 23.77
CA ALA A 38 -46.91 -44.01 24.01
C ALA A 38 -45.37 -44.13 24.00
N GLY A 39 -44.81 -45.34 24.16
CA GLY A 39 -43.36 -45.62 24.13
C GLY A 39 -42.82 -46.12 22.78
N ALA A 40 -43.68 -46.46 21.80
CA ALA A 40 -43.25 -46.90 20.46
C ALA A 40 -43.50 -45.78 19.42
N LEU A 41 -42.41 -45.10 19.06
CA LEU A 41 -42.15 -44.26 17.89
C LEU A 41 -43.25 -44.20 16.81
N LEU A 42 -44.31 -43.43 17.04
CA LEU A 42 -45.00 -42.76 15.94
C LEU A 42 -44.34 -41.40 15.78
N VAL A 43 -43.51 -41.27 14.74
CA VAL A 43 -42.87 -40.01 14.39
C VAL A 43 -43.67 -39.38 13.25
N ASP A 44 -44.03 -38.11 13.40
CA ASP A 44 -44.55 -37.33 12.27
C ASP A 44 -43.53 -37.32 11.12
N GLU A 45 -44.01 -37.08 9.90
CA GLU A 45 -43.16 -36.92 8.72
C GLU A 45 -42.01 -35.93 8.98
N ALA A 46 -40.82 -36.25 8.44
CA ALA A 46 -39.61 -35.40 8.47
C ALA A 46 -38.97 -35.17 9.85
N LYS A 47 -39.20 -36.06 10.81
CA LYS A 47 -38.58 -36.01 12.14
C LYS A 47 -37.57 -37.14 12.36
N ILE A 48 -36.56 -36.88 13.18
CA ILE A 48 -35.60 -37.86 13.71
C ILE A 48 -35.95 -38.21 15.16
N ILE A 49 -35.58 -39.41 15.60
CA ILE A 49 -35.73 -39.78 17.00
C ILE A 49 -34.46 -39.42 17.75
N VAL A 50 -34.61 -38.63 18.80
CA VAL A 50 -33.53 -38.26 19.72
C VAL A 50 -33.92 -38.67 21.14
N GLY A 51 -32.94 -39.03 21.96
CA GLY A 51 -33.18 -39.33 23.37
C GLY A 51 -33.48 -38.05 24.15
N ASP A 52 -34.51 -38.07 24.98
CA ASP A 52 -34.78 -37.02 25.95
C ASP A 52 -34.00 -37.23 27.27
N ALA A 53 -34.09 -36.26 28.18
CA ALA A 53 -33.38 -36.28 29.47
C ALA A 53 -33.80 -37.43 30.40
N THR A 54 -34.93 -38.09 30.11
CA THR A 54 -35.42 -39.25 30.86
C THR A 54 -34.96 -40.57 30.24
N GLY A 55 -34.25 -40.52 29.10
CA GLY A 55 -33.81 -41.70 28.36
C GLY A 55 -34.89 -42.26 27.42
N THR A 56 -35.96 -41.51 27.15
CA THR A 56 -37.05 -41.90 26.25
C THR A 56 -36.83 -41.31 24.85
N GLY A 57 -37.17 -42.03 23.79
CA GLY A 57 -37.06 -41.53 22.41
C GLY A 57 -38.20 -40.58 22.06
N VAL A 58 -37.88 -39.41 21.49
CA VAL A 58 -38.84 -38.39 21.06
C VAL A 58 -38.55 -37.96 19.62
N GLY A 59 -39.60 -37.75 18.83
CA GLY A 59 -39.51 -37.22 17.45
C GLY A 59 -39.25 -35.73 17.41
N VAL A 60 -38.15 -35.32 16.79
CA VAL A 60 -37.71 -33.92 16.66
C VAL A 60 -37.38 -33.63 15.20
N ALA A 61 -37.77 -32.46 14.69
CA ALA A 61 -37.38 -32.03 13.35
C ALA A 61 -35.89 -31.64 13.33
N MET A 62 -35.14 -32.17 12.36
CA MET A 62 -33.78 -31.67 12.15
C MET A 62 -33.87 -30.26 11.56
N SER A 63 -33.15 -29.34 12.17
CA SER A 63 -33.23 -27.91 11.89
C SER A 63 -31.87 -27.25 12.05
N GLY A 64 -31.75 -26.03 11.55
CA GLY A 64 -30.51 -25.25 11.53
C GLY A 64 -29.89 -25.24 10.14
N ASP A 65 -28.55 -25.27 10.07
CA ASP A 65 -27.82 -25.36 8.81
C ASP A 65 -28.26 -26.60 8.04
N ALA A 66 -28.60 -27.67 8.75
CA ALA A 66 -29.06 -28.92 8.18
C ALA A 66 -30.57 -29.12 8.42
N THR A 67 -31.33 -29.45 7.37
CA THR A 67 -32.75 -29.83 7.46
C THR A 67 -32.98 -31.23 6.90
N ILE A 68 -33.98 -31.97 7.39
CA ILE A 68 -34.32 -33.32 6.89
C ILE A 68 -35.74 -33.36 6.31
N ALA A 69 -35.95 -34.00 5.16
CA ALA A 69 -37.27 -34.17 4.53
C ALA A 69 -37.98 -35.46 4.98
N ALA A 70 -39.29 -35.56 4.75
CA ALA A 70 -40.12 -36.72 5.12
C ALA A 70 -39.72 -38.02 4.43
N THR A 71 -39.09 -37.90 3.27
CA THR A 71 -38.50 -38.99 2.51
C THR A 71 -37.09 -39.36 2.98
N GLY A 72 -36.53 -38.65 3.98
CA GLY A 72 -35.26 -38.92 4.66
C GLY A 72 -34.04 -38.06 4.24
N ALA A 73 -34.19 -37.06 3.37
CA ALA A 73 -33.06 -36.31 2.77
C ALA A 73 -32.55 -35.15 3.64
N VAL A 74 -31.21 -35.00 3.82
CA VAL A 74 -30.56 -33.92 4.60
C VAL A 74 -29.97 -32.81 3.70
N THR A 75 -30.30 -31.53 3.95
CA THR A 75 -29.72 -30.39 3.20
C THR A 75 -29.03 -29.39 4.09
N ILE A 76 -27.82 -28.96 3.69
CA ILE A 76 -27.12 -27.82 4.31
C ILE A 76 -27.51 -26.53 3.58
N ALA A 77 -27.83 -25.47 4.32
CA ALA A 77 -28.20 -24.17 3.76
C ALA A 77 -27.11 -23.58 2.86
N ALA A 78 -27.51 -22.77 1.88
CA ALA A 78 -26.57 -22.01 1.06
C ALA A 78 -25.60 -21.22 1.95
N GLU A 79 -24.34 -21.15 1.54
CA GLU A 79 -23.29 -20.41 2.24
C GLU A 79 -22.95 -20.92 3.65
N ALA A 80 -23.57 -22.02 4.09
CA ALA A 80 -23.35 -22.54 5.45
C ALA A 80 -22.01 -23.25 5.61
N VAL A 81 -21.38 -23.77 4.55
CA VAL A 81 -20.01 -24.28 4.60
C VAL A 81 -19.06 -23.22 4.08
N THR A 82 -18.11 -22.86 4.93
CA THR A 82 -17.13 -21.81 4.69
C THR A 82 -15.74 -22.44 4.66
N LEU A 83 -14.73 -21.72 4.16
CA LEU A 83 -13.33 -22.15 4.24
C LEU A 83 -12.91 -22.54 5.68
N ALA A 84 -13.64 -22.06 6.70
CA ALA A 84 -13.44 -22.37 8.12
C ALA A 84 -13.99 -23.74 8.54
N LYS A 85 -14.95 -24.27 7.80
CA LYS A 85 -15.32 -25.69 7.94
C LYS A 85 -14.35 -26.59 7.17
N MET A 86 -13.38 -26.02 6.46
CA MET A 86 -12.64 -26.72 5.41
C MET A 86 -11.20 -27.12 5.73
N ALA A 87 -10.30 -26.28 6.27
CA ALA A 87 -8.92 -26.75 6.49
C ALA A 87 -8.03 -25.75 7.26
N ASP A 88 -6.89 -26.27 7.72
CA ASP A 88 -5.71 -25.47 8.01
C ASP A 88 -5.19 -24.78 6.73
N LEU A 89 -4.76 -23.54 6.88
CA LEU A 89 -4.28 -22.72 5.77
C LEU A 89 -2.78 -22.96 5.53
N ALA A 90 -2.36 -23.01 4.27
CA ALA A 90 -0.94 -23.09 3.93
C ALA A 90 -0.18 -21.89 4.50
N GLN A 91 1.02 -22.14 5.03
CA GLN A 91 1.85 -21.07 5.59
C GLN A 91 2.12 -19.99 4.53
N GLY A 92 1.94 -18.73 4.93
CA GLY A 92 2.09 -17.58 4.04
C GLY A 92 0.94 -17.38 3.06
N SER A 93 -0.17 -18.08 3.23
CA SER A 93 -1.41 -17.81 2.50
C SER A 93 -2.40 -16.98 3.32
N LEU A 94 -3.34 -16.34 2.65
CA LEU A 94 -4.43 -15.52 3.17
C LEU A 94 -5.77 -16.11 2.74
N ILE A 95 -6.88 -15.73 3.38
CA ILE A 95 -8.22 -16.05 2.90
C ILE A 95 -8.80 -14.80 2.21
N VAL A 96 -9.24 -14.91 0.97
CA VAL A 96 -9.84 -13.82 0.17
C VAL A 96 -11.20 -14.23 -0.39
N GLY A 97 -11.95 -13.27 -0.91
CA GLY A 97 -13.12 -13.57 -1.71
C GLY A 97 -12.68 -14.16 -3.05
N ALA A 98 -13.30 -15.26 -3.46
CA ALA A 98 -13.13 -15.75 -4.81
C ALA A 98 -13.78 -14.77 -5.78
N THR A 99 -13.14 -14.57 -6.93
CA THR A 99 -13.62 -13.77 -8.06
C THR A 99 -15.08 -14.10 -8.43
N ALA A 100 -15.51 -15.34 -8.19
CA ALA A 100 -16.89 -15.78 -8.37
C ALA A 100 -17.59 -16.08 -7.04
N GLY A 101 -18.79 -15.53 -6.86
CA GLY A 101 -19.68 -15.84 -5.73
C GLY A 101 -19.21 -15.30 -4.38
N ASN A 102 -18.10 -14.54 -4.35
CA ASN A 102 -17.54 -13.93 -3.14
C ASN A 102 -17.27 -14.94 -2.01
N ARG A 103 -17.02 -16.20 -2.38
CA ARG A 103 -16.84 -17.28 -1.40
C ARG A 103 -15.41 -17.23 -0.83
N PRO A 104 -15.21 -17.57 0.45
CA PRO A 104 -13.87 -17.63 1.02
C PRO A 104 -12.97 -18.61 0.25
N THR A 105 -11.81 -18.15 -0.22
CA THR A 105 -10.77 -18.95 -0.89
C THR A 105 -9.40 -18.60 -0.32
N ALA A 106 -8.40 -19.46 -0.50
CA ALA A 106 -7.04 -19.15 -0.11
C ALA A 106 -6.29 -18.38 -1.22
N LEU A 107 -5.56 -17.33 -0.86
CA LEU A 107 -4.61 -16.59 -1.70
C LEU A 107 -3.19 -16.85 -1.20
N ASP A 108 -2.30 -17.29 -2.08
CA ASP A 108 -0.89 -17.44 -1.74
C ASP A 108 -0.18 -16.07 -1.73
N ALA A 109 0.34 -15.67 -0.57
CA ALA A 109 0.98 -14.37 -0.37
C ALA A 109 2.46 -14.50 0.02
N LYS A 110 3.06 -15.67 -0.17
CA LYS A 110 4.43 -15.96 0.29
C LYS A 110 5.53 -15.57 -0.68
N THR A 111 5.20 -14.90 -1.79
CA THR A 111 6.20 -14.53 -2.80
C THR A 111 7.17 -13.51 -2.22
N ALA A 112 8.44 -13.90 -2.14
CA ALA A 112 9.45 -13.14 -1.43
C ALA A 112 9.71 -11.76 -2.07
N GLY A 113 9.86 -10.73 -1.24
CA GLY A 113 10.18 -9.36 -1.70
C GLY A 113 9.05 -8.66 -2.45
N GLN A 114 7.83 -9.21 -2.44
CA GLN A 114 6.66 -8.62 -3.09
C GLN A 114 5.71 -8.02 -2.06
N ILE A 115 4.88 -7.10 -2.55
CA ILE A 115 3.83 -6.44 -1.78
C ILE A 115 2.47 -6.92 -2.29
N LEU A 116 1.45 -6.93 -1.43
CA LEU A 116 0.08 -7.22 -1.86
C LEU A 116 -0.56 -5.96 -2.42
N VAL A 117 -0.97 -6.00 -3.69
CA VAL A 117 -1.59 -4.89 -4.41
C VAL A 117 -2.90 -5.36 -5.01
N GLY A 118 -3.93 -4.53 -4.90
CA GLY A 118 -5.20 -4.76 -5.58
C GLY A 118 -5.07 -4.45 -7.07
N ASP A 119 -5.48 -5.38 -7.93
CA ASP A 119 -5.45 -5.20 -9.38
C ASP A 119 -6.75 -4.60 -9.95
N GLY A 120 -7.69 -4.25 -9.08
CA GLY A 120 -9.03 -3.78 -9.42
C GLY A 120 -10.11 -4.86 -9.34
N THR A 121 -9.72 -6.13 -9.20
CA THR A 121 -10.63 -7.28 -8.97
C THR A 121 -10.22 -8.07 -7.74
N ASP A 122 -8.95 -8.50 -7.69
CA ASP A 122 -8.40 -9.39 -6.67
C ASP A 122 -7.14 -8.78 -6.04
N LEU A 123 -6.60 -9.45 -5.02
CA LEU A 123 -5.28 -9.16 -4.46
C LEU A 123 -4.22 -10.00 -5.15
N ALA A 124 -3.08 -9.39 -5.46
CA ALA A 124 -1.92 -10.07 -6.02
C ALA A 124 -0.65 -9.70 -5.26
N SER A 125 0.28 -10.66 -5.13
CA SER A 125 1.68 -10.32 -4.84
C SER A 125 2.29 -9.67 -6.07
N VAL A 126 2.82 -8.45 -5.91
CA VAL A 126 3.39 -7.63 -6.97
C VAL A 126 4.79 -7.16 -6.56
N PRO A 127 5.80 -7.27 -7.42
CA PRO A 127 7.12 -6.71 -7.15
C PRO A 127 7.09 -5.18 -7.16
N VAL A 128 7.80 -4.55 -6.22
CA VAL A 128 8.15 -3.13 -6.33
C VAL A 128 9.11 -2.97 -7.50
N SER A 129 8.81 -2.06 -8.42
CA SER A 129 9.58 -1.85 -9.65
C SER A 129 9.66 -0.38 -10.03
N GLY A 130 10.47 -0.08 -11.06
CA GLY A 130 10.78 1.29 -11.49
C GLY A 130 12.01 1.82 -10.75
N ASP A 131 11.84 2.93 -10.04
CA ASP A 131 12.93 3.65 -9.36
C ASP A 131 13.44 2.98 -8.09
N ALA A 132 12.68 2.03 -7.54
CA ALA A 132 12.99 1.35 -6.30
C ALA A 132 12.81 -0.16 -6.43
N THR A 133 13.55 -0.90 -5.60
CA THR A 133 13.44 -2.36 -5.47
C THR A 133 13.32 -2.75 -4.01
N LEU A 134 12.48 -3.75 -3.72
CA LEU A 134 12.31 -4.33 -2.39
C LEU A 134 12.95 -5.72 -2.36
N ALA A 135 13.98 -5.89 -1.54
CA ALA A 135 14.59 -7.19 -1.33
C ALA A 135 13.70 -8.09 -0.45
N ALA A 136 13.84 -9.41 -0.61
CA ALA A 136 13.18 -10.40 0.27
C ALA A 136 13.58 -10.26 1.75
N THR A 137 14.69 -9.58 2.05
CA THR A 137 15.14 -9.24 3.41
C THR A 137 14.42 -8.02 4.00
N GLY A 138 13.50 -7.39 3.24
CA GLY A 138 12.78 -6.18 3.64
C GLY A 138 13.52 -4.87 3.36
N ALA A 139 14.72 -4.91 2.79
CA ALA A 139 15.45 -3.71 2.42
C ALA A 139 14.84 -3.07 1.15
N LEU A 140 14.34 -1.84 1.30
CA LEU A 140 13.94 -1.00 0.17
C LEU A 140 15.17 -0.20 -0.29
N THR A 141 15.53 -0.33 -1.56
CA THR A 141 16.62 0.44 -2.18
C THR A 141 16.10 1.25 -3.36
N VAL A 142 16.70 2.43 -3.57
CA VAL A 142 16.42 3.29 -4.72
C VAL A 142 17.57 3.13 -5.70
N ALA A 143 17.26 2.95 -6.98
CA ALA A 143 18.28 2.77 -8.01
C ALA A 143 19.13 4.04 -8.21
N ASP A 144 20.37 3.85 -8.67
CA ASP A 144 21.25 4.97 -8.99
C ASP A 144 20.61 5.89 -10.03
N ASN A 145 20.73 7.20 -9.82
CA ASN A 145 20.13 8.25 -10.65
C ASN A 145 18.60 8.21 -10.78
N ALA A 146 17.90 7.35 -10.03
CA ALA A 146 16.44 7.30 -10.04
C ALA A 146 15.84 8.60 -9.48
N ILE A 147 16.52 9.25 -8.54
CA ILE A 147 16.15 10.58 -8.06
C ILE A 147 16.79 11.64 -8.97
N THR A 148 15.96 12.33 -9.75
CA THR A 148 16.39 13.41 -10.64
C THR A 148 16.07 14.78 -10.04
N ASN A 149 16.68 15.83 -10.58
CA ASN A 149 16.39 17.22 -10.19
C ASN A 149 14.92 17.62 -10.39
N ALA A 150 14.17 16.90 -11.22
CA ALA A 150 12.73 17.13 -11.36
C ALA A 150 11.92 16.52 -10.20
N LYS A 151 12.41 15.43 -9.58
CA LYS A 151 11.76 14.73 -8.46
C LYS A 151 12.06 15.36 -7.11
N ILE A 152 13.23 15.97 -6.97
CA ILE A 152 13.58 16.85 -5.86
C ILE A 152 13.08 18.22 -6.27
N ALA A 153 11.89 18.63 -5.81
CA ALA A 153 11.29 19.92 -6.18
C ALA A 153 12.34 21.05 -6.32
N PRO A 154 12.20 21.98 -7.29
CA PRO A 154 13.20 23.02 -7.59
C PRO A 154 13.56 23.95 -6.42
N ALA A 155 12.91 23.81 -5.26
CA ALA A 155 12.97 24.71 -4.12
C ALA A 155 14.09 24.43 -3.10
N PHE A 156 14.89 23.36 -3.24
CA PHE A 156 15.92 23.06 -2.23
C PHE A 156 17.32 23.52 -2.62
N LEU A 157 17.91 23.05 -3.72
CA LEU A 157 19.24 23.48 -4.19
C LEU A 157 19.39 23.22 -5.70
N GLN A 158 19.40 24.29 -6.50
CA GLN A 158 19.67 24.23 -7.93
C GLN A 158 21.13 24.56 -8.24
N ARG A 159 21.59 24.16 -9.43
CA ARG A 159 22.92 24.50 -9.96
C ARG A 159 22.84 24.83 -11.44
N ALA A 160 23.17 26.06 -11.80
CA ALA A 160 23.42 26.45 -13.19
C ALA A 160 24.90 26.24 -13.56
N LYS A 161 25.15 25.90 -14.83
CA LYS A 161 26.47 25.80 -15.44
C LYS A 161 26.46 26.62 -16.73
N VAL A 162 27.42 27.53 -16.88
CA VAL A 162 27.60 28.32 -18.11
C VAL A 162 29.05 28.20 -18.56
N ALA A 163 29.28 27.87 -19.82
CA ALA A 163 30.64 27.77 -20.36
C ALA A 163 31.28 29.16 -20.47
N LEU A 164 32.59 29.25 -20.22
CA LEU A 164 33.36 30.45 -20.50
C LEU A 164 33.70 30.51 -21.99
N THR A 165 33.54 31.69 -22.56
CA THR A 165 33.84 32.02 -23.95
C THR A 165 35.13 32.84 -24.00
N PRO A 166 36.11 32.46 -24.83
CA PRO A 166 37.28 33.29 -25.06
C PRO A 166 36.88 34.56 -25.81
N GLY A 167 37.63 35.64 -25.59
CA GLY A 167 37.32 36.91 -26.22
C GLY A 167 38.40 37.96 -26.02
N VAL A 168 38.20 39.12 -26.62
CA VAL A 168 39.07 40.28 -26.44
C VAL A 168 38.65 41.12 -25.24
N ALA A 169 39.41 42.17 -24.90
CA ALA A 169 39.03 43.09 -23.84
C ALA A 169 37.61 43.65 -24.07
N ASP A 170 36.85 43.74 -22.99
CA ASP A 170 35.44 44.16 -22.91
C ASP A 170 34.40 43.20 -23.51
N GLU A 171 34.81 42.07 -24.08
CA GLU A 171 33.87 41.00 -24.45
C GLU A 171 33.38 40.21 -23.23
N TRP A 172 32.22 39.60 -23.40
CA TRP A 172 31.55 38.82 -22.36
C TRP A 172 32.01 37.37 -22.43
N ALA A 173 32.70 36.91 -21.40
CA ALA A 173 33.08 35.51 -21.29
C ALA A 173 31.87 34.62 -20.98
N PHE A 174 30.90 35.12 -20.23
CA PHE A 174 29.63 34.41 -19.99
C PHE A 174 28.52 35.37 -19.56
N SER A 175 27.29 34.91 -19.74
CA SER A 175 26.08 35.53 -19.18
C SER A 175 25.15 34.44 -18.64
N PHE A 176 24.69 34.59 -17.41
CA PHE A 176 23.72 33.71 -16.76
C PHE A 176 22.47 34.53 -16.42
N GLN A 177 21.33 34.17 -17.01
CA GLN A 177 20.02 34.72 -16.62
C GLN A 177 19.33 33.77 -15.63
N ASN A 178 18.63 34.32 -14.64
CA ASN A 178 17.70 33.55 -13.82
C ASN A 178 16.72 32.78 -14.75
N PRO A 179 16.69 31.44 -14.71
CA PRO A 179 15.76 30.66 -15.53
C PRO A 179 14.36 30.62 -14.93
N GLU A 180 14.20 30.97 -13.66
CA GLU A 180 12.97 30.82 -12.89
C GLU A 180 11.99 31.99 -13.11
N ALA A 181 10.69 31.67 -13.04
CA ALA A 181 9.63 32.68 -13.04
C ALA A 181 9.46 33.37 -11.67
N THR A 182 10.24 32.98 -10.67
CA THR A 182 10.31 33.62 -9.36
C THR A 182 11.73 34.08 -9.08
N LYS A 183 11.91 34.86 -8.00
CA LYS A 183 13.22 35.32 -7.59
C LYS A 183 14.09 34.16 -7.16
N ILE A 184 15.40 34.29 -7.29
CA ILE A 184 16.34 33.28 -6.80
C ILE A 184 17.34 33.88 -5.84
N ILE A 185 17.70 33.10 -4.83
CA ILE A 185 18.80 33.38 -3.93
C ILE A 185 20.02 32.61 -4.44
N VAL A 186 21.02 33.30 -4.98
CA VAL A 186 22.33 32.74 -5.34
C VAL A 186 23.23 32.80 -4.12
N PHE A 187 23.53 31.63 -3.56
CA PHE A 187 24.32 31.52 -2.33
C PHE A 187 25.77 31.06 -2.59
N LYS A 188 26.08 30.60 -3.81
CA LYS A 188 27.45 30.24 -4.19
C LYS A 188 27.71 30.50 -5.68
N GLY A 189 28.76 31.25 -5.97
CA GLY A 189 29.37 31.36 -7.30
C GLY A 189 30.73 30.67 -7.34
N MET A 190 31.04 29.98 -8.43
CA MET A 190 32.35 29.38 -8.67
C MET A 190 32.71 29.47 -10.15
N ILE A 191 33.93 29.88 -10.45
CA ILE A 191 34.48 29.87 -11.81
C ILE A 191 35.63 28.87 -11.83
N ARG A 192 35.54 27.90 -12.74
CA ARG A 192 36.62 26.93 -12.99
C ARG A 192 37.24 27.26 -14.34
N ILE A 193 38.49 27.67 -14.32
CA ILE A 193 39.29 27.92 -15.52
C ILE A 193 40.13 26.68 -15.80
N THR A 194 39.94 26.08 -16.97
CA THR A 194 40.71 24.92 -17.44
C THR A 194 41.87 25.31 -18.36
N ALA A 195 41.72 26.42 -19.08
CA ALA A 195 42.79 27.09 -19.82
C ALA A 195 42.68 28.60 -19.60
N GLY A 196 43.79 29.25 -19.22
CA GLY A 196 43.82 30.69 -19.01
C GLY A 196 43.78 31.48 -20.32
N GLY A 197 43.49 32.77 -20.24
CA GLY A 197 43.26 33.66 -21.38
C GLY A 197 44.42 33.82 -22.39
N GLY A 198 45.60 33.29 -22.11
CA GLY A 198 46.77 33.33 -23.01
C GLY A 198 47.54 34.64 -22.99
N THR A 199 46.93 35.76 -22.59
CA THR A 199 47.61 37.05 -22.42
C THR A 199 47.93 37.30 -20.94
N PRO A 200 49.16 37.71 -20.58
CA PRO A 200 49.47 38.13 -19.22
C PRO A 200 48.56 39.28 -18.75
N LEU A 201 48.20 39.29 -17.47
CA LEU A 201 47.32 40.29 -16.84
C LEU A 201 45.88 40.34 -17.37
N ALA A 202 45.41 39.32 -18.09
CA ALA A 202 43.99 39.19 -18.40
C ALA A 202 43.18 38.99 -17.12
N VAL A 203 42.18 39.84 -16.92
CA VAL A 203 41.32 39.82 -15.73
C VAL A 203 39.84 39.78 -16.14
N MET A 204 38.97 39.36 -15.22
CA MET A 204 37.52 39.34 -15.43
C MET A 204 36.80 40.05 -14.30
N ASN A 205 35.83 40.88 -14.66
CA ASN A 205 34.85 41.43 -13.73
C ASN A 205 33.56 40.61 -13.81
N VAL A 206 33.02 40.25 -12.65
CA VAL A 206 31.77 39.50 -12.57
C VAL A 206 30.82 40.23 -11.65
N GLY A 207 29.58 40.39 -12.10
CA GLY A 207 28.57 41.00 -11.27
C GLY A 207 27.15 40.82 -11.78
N THR A 208 26.20 41.26 -10.96
CA THR A 208 24.78 41.24 -11.30
C THR A 208 24.41 42.33 -12.31
N GLY A 209 23.40 42.08 -13.13
CA GLY A 209 22.97 42.98 -14.19
C GLY A 209 21.48 42.89 -14.51
N ASP A 210 20.98 43.91 -15.20
CA ASP A 210 19.65 44.03 -15.80
C ASP A 210 19.57 43.45 -17.22
N GLU A 211 20.71 43.28 -17.89
CA GLU A 211 20.82 42.75 -19.24
C GLU A 211 22.03 41.80 -19.35
N ALA A 212 22.11 41.02 -20.43
CA ALA A 212 23.25 40.12 -20.69
C ALA A 212 24.59 40.85 -20.88
N THR A 213 24.56 42.17 -21.06
CA THR A 213 25.71 43.03 -21.32
C THR A 213 25.95 44.07 -20.22
N SER A 214 25.35 43.90 -19.04
CA SER A 214 25.51 44.86 -17.94
C SER A 214 26.84 44.65 -17.24
N ALA A 215 27.67 45.70 -17.20
CA ALA A 215 28.97 45.70 -16.55
C ALA A 215 28.84 45.97 -15.05
N ASN A 216 29.29 45.00 -14.26
CA ASN A 216 29.33 45.09 -12.80
C ASN A 216 30.46 44.18 -12.29
N ASN A 217 30.94 44.43 -11.08
CA ASN A 217 32.06 43.73 -10.45
C ASN A 217 31.78 43.40 -8.97
N ASN A 218 30.51 43.40 -8.57
CA ASN A 218 30.09 43.14 -7.19
C ASN A 218 30.26 41.68 -6.73
N LEU A 219 30.48 40.73 -7.65
CA LEU A 219 30.80 39.33 -7.33
C LEU A 219 32.32 39.08 -7.36
N TRP A 220 32.98 39.51 -8.44
CA TRP A 220 34.44 39.52 -8.54
C TRP A 220 34.90 40.80 -9.24
N ASN A 221 35.90 41.43 -8.66
CA ASN A 221 36.58 42.57 -9.25
C ASN A 221 38.01 42.16 -9.59
N GLU A 222 38.37 42.26 -10.87
CA GLU A 222 39.68 41.93 -11.41
C GLU A 222 40.13 40.50 -11.10
N LEU A 223 39.24 39.51 -11.28
CA LEU A 223 39.59 38.10 -11.16
C LEU A 223 40.70 37.76 -12.16
N ASP A 224 41.82 37.22 -11.70
CA ASP A 224 42.88 36.72 -12.58
C ASP A 224 42.37 35.51 -13.39
N ILE A 225 42.36 35.67 -14.72
CA ILE A 225 41.96 34.62 -15.67
C ILE A 225 43.11 34.11 -16.53
N THR A 226 44.35 34.44 -16.17
CA THR A 226 45.56 33.99 -16.89
C THR A 226 45.98 32.57 -16.50
N THR A 227 45.65 32.15 -15.29
CA THR A 227 46.09 30.87 -14.72
C THR A 227 44.91 29.91 -14.58
N PRO A 228 45.02 28.65 -15.04
CA PRO A 228 44.02 27.62 -14.75
C PRO A 228 43.84 27.45 -13.24
N GLY A 229 42.59 27.31 -12.79
CA GLY A 229 42.29 27.27 -11.37
C GLY A 229 40.79 27.21 -11.07
N ILE A 230 40.48 27.01 -9.80
CA ILE A 230 39.12 27.11 -9.28
C ILE A 230 39.07 28.37 -8.41
N PHE A 231 38.23 29.30 -8.82
CA PHE A 231 37.99 30.55 -8.13
C PHE A 231 36.60 30.46 -7.53
N GLN A 232 36.57 30.29 -6.21
CA GLN A 232 35.33 30.20 -5.46
C GLN A 232 35.24 31.40 -4.54
N THR A 233 34.08 32.03 -4.53
CA THR A 233 33.69 32.92 -3.44
C THR A 233 32.83 32.10 -2.49
N THR A 234 33.18 32.03 -1.19
CA THR A 234 32.11 31.97 -0.19
C THR A 234 31.43 33.31 -0.34
N CYS A 235 30.25 33.36 -0.96
CA CYS A 235 29.58 34.62 -1.19
C CYS A 235 29.42 35.32 0.17
N ASP A 236 30.30 36.26 0.52
CA ASP A 236 30.16 37.08 1.73
C ASP A 236 28.86 37.91 1.66
N LYS A 237 28.26 37.95 0.47
CA LYS A 237 26.92 38.48 0.20
C LYS A 237 26.14 37.46 -0.61
N VAL A 238 25.10 36.90 -0.02
CA VAL A 238 24.03 36.20 -0.74
C VAL A 238 23.35 37.21 -1.68
N PHE A 239 23.19 36.88 -2.96
CA PHE A 239 22.56 37.77 -3.94
C PHE A 239 21.18 37.28 -4.31
N VAL A 240 20.22 38.20 -4.42
CA VAL A 240 18.89 37.92 -4.95
C VAL A 240 18.88 38.36 -6.40
N LEU A 241 18.59 37.45 -7.33
CA LEU A 241 18.19 37.82 -8.68
C LEU A 241 16.67 37.86 -8.72
N ASP A 242 16.14 38.86 -9.42
CA ASP A 242 14.72 38.94 -9.73
C ASP A 242 14.31 37.78 -10.63
N GLU A 243 13.01 37.52 -10.73
CA GLU A 243 12.42 36.62 -11.71
C GLU A 243 12.93 36.92 -13.13
N LYS A 244 12.91 35.91 -14.00
CA LYS A 244 13.31 36.07 -15.39
C LYS A 244 12.59 37.25 -16.06
N GLY A 245 13.36 38.20 -16.60
CA GLY A 245 12.86 39.45 -17.18
C GLY A 245 12.61 40.58 -16.17
N GLY A 246 13.01 40.39 -14.91
CA GLY A 246 13.02 41.40 -13.86
C GLY A 246 14.17 42.41 -14.01
N THR A 247 14.37 43.25 -12.99
CA THR A 247 15.35 44.36 -13.07
C THR A 247 16.77 43.91 -12.83
N THR A 248 16.99 42.84 -12.07
CA THR A 248 18.32 42.28 -11.84
C THR A 248 18.23 40.77 -11.93
N ASP A 249 18.20 40.24 -13.15
CA ASP A 249 18.06 38.81 -13.42
C ASP A 249 19.30 38.18 -14.06
N PHE A 250 20.36 38.97 -14.31
CA PHE A 250 21.62 38.47 -14.87
C PHE A 250 22.79 38.44 -13.87
N ILE A 251 23.71 37.50 -14.11
CA ILE A 251 25.11 37.55 -13.66
C ILE A 251 26.00 37.42 -14.89
N ASN A 252 26.85 38.41 -15.14
CA ASN A 252 27.70 38.46 -16.32
C ASN A 252 29.18 38.51 -15.93
N GLY A 253 30.03 37.87 -16.74
CA GLY A 253 31.48 37.94 -16.64
C GLY A 253 32.09 38.65 -17.83
N GLN A 254 32.67 39.83 -17.63
CA GLN A 254 33.31 40.63 -18.68
C GLN A 254 34.83 40.49 -18.61
N ILE A 255 35.47 40.20 -19.74
CA ILE A 255 36.92 40.24 -19.89
C ILE A 255 37.38 41.69 -19.82
N LYS A 256 38.44 41.96 -19.08
CA LYS A 256 38.96 43.31 -18.85
C LYS A 256 40.47 43.37 -19.04
N THR A 257 40.92 44.58 -19.37
CA THR A 257 42.33 44.98 -19.52
C THR A 257 43.08 44.34 -20.69
N GLN A 258 43.03 43.02 -20.84
CA GLN A 258 43.74 42.26 -21.87
C GLN A 258 42.86 41.18 -22.48
N ASN A 259 43.20 40.74 -23.69
CA ASN A 259 42.49 39.66 -24.37
C ASN A 259 42.62 38.34 -23.63
N ALA A 260 41.58 37.53 -23.66
CA ALA A 260 41.53 36.19 -23.11
C ALA A 260 41.14 35.16 -24.19
N GLU A 261 41.86 35.16 -25.32
CA GLU A 261 41.55 34.37 -26.52
C GLU A 261 41.68 32.85 -26.34
N ALA A 262 42.40 32.42 -25.30
CA ALA A 262 42.53 31.00 -24.95
C ALA A 262 41.67 30.58 -23.74
N LEU A 263 40.83 31.48 -23.22
CA LEU A 263 40.03 31.21 -22.03
C LEU A 263 39.08 30.03 -22.28
N ALA A 264 39.18 29.03 -21.39
CA ALA A 264 38.24 27.92 -21.36
C ALA A 264 37.92 27.54 -19.92
N GLY A 265 36.70 27.07 -19.70
CA GLY A 265 36.24 26.71 -18.38
C GLY A 265 34.73 26.83 -18.25
N ASP A 266 34.25 26.85 -17.01
CA ASP A 266 32.83 26.92 -16.70
C ASP A 266 32.59 27.78 -15.45
N ALA A 267 31.55 28.60 -15.49
CA ALA A 267 30.96 29.26 -14.33
C ALA A 267 29.81 28.40 -13.77
N TYR A 268 29.71 28.33 -12.44
CA TYR A 268 28.71 27.57 -11.71
C TYR A 268 28.03 28.47 -10.67
N PHE A 269 26.71 28.44 -10.63
CA PHE A 269 25.91 29.17 -9.66
C PHE A 269 24.97 28.21 -8.95
N TRP A 270 25.03 28.18 -7.62
CA TRP A 270 24.06 27.46 -6.81
C TRP A 270 23.05 28.43 -6.23
N TYR A 271 21.78 28.08 -6.40
CA TYR A 271 20.69 28.95 -6.02
C TYR A 271 19.47 28.16 -5.53
N THR A 272 18.55 28.87 -4.88
CA THR A 272 17.21 28.38 -4.59
C THR A 272 16.18 29.40 -5.05
N ALA A 273 15.03 28.93 -5.53
CA ALA A 273 13.91 29.77 -5.87
C ALA A 273 13.15 30.18 -4.59
N ILE A 274 12.72 31.45 -4.53
CA ILE A 274 11.95 32.04 -3.43
C ILE A 274 10.70 32.74 -3.94
#